data_AF-A0A0Q4UXK4-F1
#
_entry.id   AF-A0A0Q4UXK4-F1
#
_cell.length_a   1.000
_cell.length_b   1.000
_cell.length_c   1.000
_cell.angle_alpha   90.00
_cell.angle_beta   90.00
_cell.angle_gamma   90.00
#
_symmetry.space_group_name_H-M   'P 1'
#
loop_
_entity.id
_entity.type
_entity.pdbx_description
1 polymer ?
#
loop_
_entity_poly.entity_id
_entity_poly.type
_entity_poly.pdbx_seq_one_letter_code
_entity_poly.pdbx_strand_id
1 'polypeptide(L)'
;MPRPCLICAHPDRAAIDAALTAGSSLDEVLATFHLPSRSSLQRHRAGHLGREVTFHFPPTAAPIVQGPVTPSTRGVVSPEAALEQLFARANADTGRTLQDYARLLVDGLAHIYAASAAADDRGVAVRALRELRGFLQFQVSVQPDRLRQAPGWVEPEQERDPIFALERLLLAGTVGAGPGVEEALAELDGRWPGFAQSWNVESSAP
;
A
#
# COMPACT_ATOMS: atom_id res chain seq x y z
N MET A 1 -9.36 2.71 33.25
CA MET A 1 -8.77 3.91 32.64
C MET A 1 -7.49 3.52 31.89
N PRO A 2 -7.27 4.02 30.67
CA PRO A 2 -6.04 3.74 29.93
C PRO A 2 -4.81 4.28 30.67
N ARG A 3 -3.73 3.49 30.72
CA ARG A 3 -2.46 3.93 31.34
C ARG A 3 -1.77 4.93 30.42
N PRO A 4 -1.25 6.06 30.92
CA PRO A 4 -0.50 7.01 30.10
C PRO A 4 0.77 6.36 29.54
N CYS A 5 1.11 6.64 28.28
CA CYS A 5 2.32 6.14 27.66
C CYS A 5 3.54 6.86 28.26
N LEU A 6 4.46 6.10 28.85
CA LEU A 6 5.66 6.65 29.49
C LEU A 6 6.61 7.33 28.49
N ILE A 7 6.65 6.87 27.23
CA ILE A 7 7.46 7.48 26.18
C ILE A 7 6.94 8.87 25.81
N CYS A 8 5.62 9.07 25.83
CA CYS A 8 5.03 10.38 25.57
C CYS A 8 5.36 11.44 26.64
N ALA A 9 5.67 11.00 27.86
CA ALA A 9 6.06 11.86 28.97
C ALA A 9 7.59 11.97 29.13
N HIS A 10 8.38 11.29 28.29
CA HIS A 10 9.83 11.30 28.36
C HIS A 10 10.39 12.64 27.88
N PRO A 11 11.39 13.25 28.55
CA PRO A 11 11.99 14.52 28.09
C PRO A 11 12.57 14.42 26.68
N ASP A 12 13.18 13.29 26.34
CA ASP A 12 13.79 13.04 25.03
C ASP A 12 12.84 12.40 24.01
N ARG A 13 11.52 12.58 24.16
CA ARG A 13 10.52 11.97 23.28
C ARG A 13 10.84 12.17 21.79
N ALA A 14 11.19 13.40 21.39
CA ALA A 14 11.45 13.71 19.98
C ALA A 14 12.63 12.92 19.41
N ALA A 15 13.68 12.69 20.21
CA ALA A 15 14.84 11.91 19.80
C ALA A 15 14.52 10.40 19.71
N ILE A 16 13.69 9.89 20.62
CA ILE A 16 13.18 8.51 20.59
C ILE A 16 12.32 8.29 19.34
N ASP A 17 11.41 9.23 19.03
CA ASP A 17 10.55 9.19 17.84
C ASP A 17 11.38 9.18 16.56
N ALA A 18 12.42 10.02 16.49
CA ALA A 18 13.34 10.07 15.36
C ALA A 18 14.13 8.77 15.16
N ALA A 19 14.68 8.18 16.23
CA ALA A 19 15.42 6.92 16.16
C ALA A 19 14.54 5.76 15.68
N LEU A 20 13.31 5.66 16.20
CA LEU A 20 12.36 4.64 15.79
C LEU A 20 11.90 4.82 14.33
N THR A 21 11.77 6.06 13.86
CA THR A 21 11.43 6.38 12.47
C THR A 21 12.60 6.08 11.52
N ALA A 22 13.84 6.29 11.97
CA ALA A 22 15.05 5.94 11.23
C ALA A 22 15.30 4.42 11.13
N GLY A 23 14.47 3.60 11.79
CA GLY A 23 14.57 2.14 11.75
C GLY A 23 15.54 1.55 12.76
N SER A 24 16.03 2.33 13.74
CA SER A 24 16.86 1.80 14.82
C SER A 24 16.14 0.66 15.56
N SER A 25 16.93 -0.33 15.98
CA SER A 25 16.37 -1.48 16.69
C SER A 25 15.80 -1.07 18.05
N LEU A 26 14.77 -1.77 18.53
CA LEU A 26 14.17 -1.46 19.84
C LEU A 26 15.18 -1.57 20.99
N ASP A 27 16.16 -2.47 20.89
CA ASP A 27 17.18 -2.68 21.92
C ASP A 27 18.22 -1.56 21.95
N GLU A 28 18.60 -1.06 20.77
CA GLU A 28 19.48 0.12 20.65
C GLU A 28 18.83 1.38 21.22
N VAL A 29 17.53 1.59 20.94
CA VAL A 29 16.76 2.71 21.49
C VAL A 29 16.60 2.57 23.01
N LEU A 30 16.40 1.36 23.53
CA LEU A 30 16.35 1.11 24.98
C LEU A 30 17.68 1.47 25.66
N ALA A 31 18.80 1.04 25.07
CA ALA A 31 20.12 1.27 25.62
C ALA A 31 20.49 2.76 25.60
N THR A 32 20.25 3.44 24.47
CA THR A 32 20.61 4.85 24.27
C THR A 32 19.83 5.80 25.19
N PHE A 33 18.53 5.57 25.35
CA PHE A 33 17.64 6.47 26.11
C PHE A 33 17.32 5.95 27.52
N HIS A 34 17.97 4.88 27.98
CA HIS A 34 17.78 4.26 29.29
C HIS A 34 16.30 3.98 29.64
N LEU A 35 15.55 3.47 28.66
CA LEU A 35 14.10 3.29 28.81
C LEU A 35 13.76 2.03 29.64
N PRO A 36 12.68 2.05 30.43
CA PRO A 36 12.42 1.00 31.42
C PRO A 36 11.90 -0.31 30.82
N SER A 37 11.34 -0.32 29.61
CA SER A 37 10.78 -1.54 29.01
C SER A 37 10.60 -1.48 27.50
N ARG A 38 10.89 -2.61 26.83
CA ARG A 38 10.62 -2.84 25.40
C ARG A 38 9.12 -2.75 25.05
N SER A 39 8.25 -3.25 25.94
CA SER A 39 6.81 -3.23 25.73
C SER A 39 6.24 -1.80 25.68
N SER A 40 6.85 -0.84 26.39
CA SER A 40 6.45 0.56 26.32
C SER A 40 6.80 1.19 24.97
N LEU A 41 7.98 0.88 24.41
CA LEU A 41 8.34 1.28 23.04
C LEU A 41 7.43 0.66 21.99
N GLN A 42 7.08 -0.63 22.12
CA GLN A 42 6.17 -1.28 21.16
C GLN A 42 4.78 -0.64 21.16
N ARG A 43 4.20 -0.39 22.35
CA ARG A 43 2.91 0.32 22.46
C ARG A 43 3.01 1.74 21.93
N HIS A 44 4.11 2.42 22.19
CA HIS A 44 4.36 3.75 21.66
C HIS A 44 4.46 3.74 20.13
N ARG A 45 5.19 2.79 19.56
CA ARG A 45 5.29 2.60 18.11
C ARG A 45 3.93 2.34 17.46
N ALA A 46 3.14 1.44 18.04
CA ALA A 46 1.84 1.07 17.51
C ALA A 46 0.76 2.15 17.68
N GLY A 47 0.81 2.91 18.78
CA GLY A 47 -0.26 3.87 19.14
C GLY A 47 0.05 5.34 18.83
N HIS A 48 1.33 5.70 18.71
CA HIS A 48 1.77 7.10 18.66
C HIS A 48 2.73 7.39 17.49
N LEU A 49 3.51 6.42 17.03
CA LEU A 49 4.61 6.62 16.07
C LEU A 49 4.21 6.44 14.60
N GLY A 50 2.94 6.72 14.29
CA GLY A 50 2.39 6.67 12.94
C GLY A 50 1.37 7.78 12.69
N ARG A 51 1.50 8.89 13.42
CA ARG A 51 0.56 10.02 13.34
C ARG A 51 1.21 11.35 12.97
N GLU A 52 2.31 11.27 12.23
CA GLU A 52 2.78 12.38 11.40
C GLU A 52 3.05 11.82 10.01
N VAL A 53 2.05 11.97 9.13
CA VAL A 53 2.24 11.75 7.70
C VAL A 53 2.76 13.07 7.15
N THR A 54 4.06 13.31 7.30
CA THR A 54 4.71 14.48 6.70
C THR A 54 4.92 14.19 5.23
N PHE A 55 3.94 14.51 4.40
CA PHE A 55 4.14 14.61 2.96
C PHE A 55 4.99 15.85 2.68
N HIS A 56 6.21 15.64 2.19
CA HIS A 56 6.94 16.70 1.49
C HIS A 56 6.16 17.01 0.21
N PHE A 57 5.35 18.06 0.26
CA PHE A 57 4.83 18.69 -0.94
C PHE A 57 6.05 19.11 -1.78
N PRO A 58 6.14 18.75 -3.08
CA PRO A 58 7.10 19.42 -3.95
C PRO A 58 6.82 20.92 -3.83
N PRO A 59 7.84 21.78 -3.66
CA PRO A 59 7.63 23.22 -3.64
C PRO A 59 6.80 23.55 -4.87
N THR A 60 5.66 24.22 -4.64
CA THR A 60 4.77 24.69 -5.70
C THR A 60 5.66 25.23 -6.81
N ALA A 61 5.74 24.49 -7.92
CA ALA A 61 6.62 24.86 -9.01
C ALA A 61 6.29 26.32 -9.32
N ALA A 62 7.32 27.18 -9.29
CA ALA A 62 7.18 28.56 -9.69
C ALA A 62 6.37 28.57 -10.99
N PRO A 63 5.36 29.46 -11.11
CA PRO A 63 4.46 29.46 -12.25
C PRO A 63 5.33 29.41 -13.50
N ILE A 64 5.22 28.30 -14.23
CA ILE A 64 5.86 28.14 -15.52
C ILE A 64 5.40 29.36 -16.30
N VAL A 65 6.33 30.25 -16.65
CA VAL A 65 6.07 31.37 -17.55
C VAL A 65 5.73 30.72 -18.88
N GLN A 66 4.44 30.44 -19.04
CA GLN A 66 3.88 29.93 -20.27
C GLN A 66 4.07 31.04 -21.29
N GLY A 67 4.94 30.81 -22.27
CA GLY A 67 4.93 31.55 -23.53
C GLY A 67 3.52 31.53 -24.14
N PRO A 68 3.24 32.33 -25.18
CA PRO A 68 1.89 32.63 -25.62
C PRO A 68 1.13 31.38 -26.05
N VAL A 69 0.44 30.74 -25.10
CA VAL A 69 -0.53 29.68 -25.34
C VAL A 69 -1.85 30.38 -25.58
N THR A 70 -2.43 30.10 -26.73
CA THR A 70 -3.81 30.43 -27.08
C THR A 70 -4.74 30.05 -25.92
N PRO A 71 -5.79 30.83 -25.64
CA PRO A 71 -6.68 30.62 -24.51
C PRO A 71 -7.49 29.34 -24.70
N SER A 72 -6.94 28.20 -24.28
CA SER A 72 -7.73 27.02 -23.95
C SER A 72 -8.40 27.30 -22.61
N THR A 73 -9.72 27.46 -22.68
CA THR A 73 -10.66 27.60 -21.57
C THR A 73 -10.33 26.58 -20.47
N ARG A 74 -9.67 27.04 -19.39
CA ARG A 74 -9.51 26.26 -18.15
C ARG A 74 -10.89 26.10 -17.52
N GLY A 75 -11.60 25.04 -17.91
CA GLY A 75 -12.78 24.58 -17.19
C GLY A 75 -12.35 24.14 -15.80
N VAL A 76 -13.02 24.65 -14.78
CA VAL A 76 -12.95 24.10 -13.42
C VAL A 76 -13.42 22.65 -13.55
N VAL A 77 -12.48 21.70 -13.51
CA VAL A 77 -12.82 20.28 -13.52
C VAL A 77 -13.55 20.02 -12.21
N SER A 78 -14.81 19.57 -12.30
CA SER A 78 -15.56 19.17 -11.12
C SER A 78 -14.75 18.13 -10.33
N PRO A 79 -14.75 18.19 -8.98
CA PRO A 79 -14.16 17.13 -8.15
C PRO A 79 -14.61 15.73 -8.56
N GLU A 80 -15.85 15.57 -9.04
CA GLU A 80 -16.38 14.30 -9.55
C GLU A 80 -15.66 13.87 -10.84
N ALA A 81 -15.42 14.79 -11.78
CA ALA A 81 -14.70 14.49 -13.01
C ALA A 81 -13.23 14.15 -12.75
N ALA A 82 -12.62 14.73 -11.70
CA ALA A 82 -11.27 14.37 -11.26
C ALA A 82 -11.21 12.95 -10.66
N LEU A 83 -12.20 12.57 -9.84
CA LEU A 83 -12.32 11.21 -9.30
C LEU A 83 -12.57 10.19 -10.42
N GLU A 84 -13.45 10.51 -11.35
CA GLU A 84 -13.77 9.62 -12.48
C GLU A 84 -12.57 9.41 -13.42
N GLN A 85 -11.77 10.46 -13.65
CA GLN A 85 -10.48 10.32 -14.35
C GLN A 85 -9.46 9.47 -13.57
N LEU A 86 -9.40 9.60 -12.24
CA LEU A 86 -8.52 8.77 -11.41
C LEU A 86 -8.94 7.29 -11.48
N PHE A 87 -10.25 7.01 -11.46
CA PHE A 87 -10.76 5.64 -11.59
C PHE A 87 -10.59 5.06 -12.98
N ALA A 88 -10.84 5.85 -14.02
CA ALA A 88 -10.59 5.44 -15.41
C ALA A 88 -9.11 5.07 -15.61
N ARG A 89 -8.19 5.87 -15.03
CA ARG A 89 -6.75 5.61 -15.10
C ARG A 89 -6.30 4.42 -14.24
N ALA A 90 -6.96 4.19 -13.11
CA ALA A 90 -6.70 3.02 -12.26
C ALA A 90 -7.19 1.71 -12.88
N ASN A 91 -8.30 1.74 -13.62
CA ASN A 91 -8.91 0.56 -14.25
C ASN A 91 -8.24 0.14 -15.56
N ALA A 92 -7.76 1.08 -16.37
CA ALA A 92 -7.31 0.76 -17.73
C ALA A 92 -5.96 0.00 -17.80
N ASP A 93 -5.06 0.19 -16.83
CA ASP A 93 -3.65 -0.17 -17.02
C ASP A 93 -3.07 -1.22 -16.05
N THR A 94 -3.75 -1.65 -14.97
CA THR A 94 -3.01 -2.29 -13.86
C THR A 94 -3.56 -3.57 -13.25
N GLY A 95 -4.66 -4.18 -13.72
CA GLY A 95 -5.14 -5.44 -13.14
C GLY A 95 -5.40 -5.35 -11.62
N ARG A 96 -5.72 -4.14 -11.13
CA ARG A 96 -5.81 -3.84 -9.70
C ARG A 96 -6.98 -4.56 -9.07
N THR A 97 -6.73 -5.10 -7.88
CA THR A 97 -7.74 -5.78 -7.09
C THR A 97 -8.71 -4.75 -6.49
N LEU A 98 -9.89 -5.22 -6.05
CA LEU A 98 -10.82 -4.40 -5.25
C LEU A 98 -10.12 -3.76 -4.03
N GLN A 99 -9.11 -4.44 -3.48
CA GLN A 99 -8.31 -3.95 -2.35
C GLN A 99 -7.40 -2.78 -2.75
N ASP A 100 -6.86 -2.77 -3.97
CA ASP A 100 -6.05 -1.65 -4.45
C ASP A 100 -6.90 -0.41 -4.72
N TYR A 101 -8.11 -0.61 -5.26
CA TYR A 101 -9.10 0.45 -5.40
C TYR A 101 -9.52 1.01 -4.04
N ALA A 102 -9.67 0.13 -3.06
CA ALA A 102 -9.99 0.50 -1.70
C ALA A 102 -8.89 1.32 -1.03
N ARG A 103 -7.61 0.96 -1.25
CA ARG A 103 -6.47 1.76 -0.79
C ARG A 103 -6.45 3.14 -1.43
N LEU A 104 -6.63 3.22 -2.75
CA LEU A 104 -6.70 4.50 -3.47
C LEU A 104 -7.81 5.41 -2.94
N LEU A 105 -9.00 4.84 -2.65
CA LEU A 105 -10.12 5.58 -2.06
C LEU A 105 -9.78 6.13 -0.67
N VAL A 106 -9.17 5.32 0.19
CA VAL A 106 -8.74 5.73 1.52
C VAL A 106 -7.72 6.86 1.44
N ASP A 107 -6.72 6.72 0.57
CA ASP A 107 -5.66 7.72 0.38
C ASP A 107 -6.23 9.03 -0.18
N GLY A 108 -7.11 8.95 -1.17
CA GLY A 108 -7.79 10.11 -1.75
C GLY A 108 -8.65 10.87 -0.73
N LEU A 109 -9.45 10.15 0.07
CA LEU A 109 -10.28 10.75 1.12
C LEU A 109 -9.44 11.37 2.24
N ALA A 110 -8.33 10.73 2.62
CA ALA A 110 -7.39 11.28 3.58
C ALA A 110 -6.74 12.57 3.06
N HIS A 111 -6.41 12.62 1.77
CA HIS A 111 -5.86 13.81 1.13
C HIS A 111 -6.88 14.97 1.09
N ILE A 112 -8.13 14.71 0.70
CA ILE A 112 -9.20 15.71 0.71
C ILE A 112 -9.43 16.27 2.11
N TYR A 113 -9.43 15.40 3.13
CA TYR A 113 -9.53 15.82 4.52
C TYR A 113 -8.38 16.76 4.92
N ALA A 114 -7.12 16.37 4.64
CA ALA A 114 -5.96 17.18 4.99
C ALA A 114 -5.97 18.55 4.30
N ALA A 115 -6.28 18.58 2.99
CA ALA A 115 -6.34 19.82 2.21
C ALA A 115 -7.47 20.76 2.70
N SER A 116 -8.67 20.21 2.94
CA SER A 116 -9.80 21.00 3.45
C SER A 116 -9.57 21.50 4.89
N ALA A 117 -8.96 20.68 5.75
CA ALA A 117 -8.58 21.10 7.10
C ALA A 117 -7.55 22.23 7.08
N ALA A 118 -6.55 22.18 6.20
CA ALA A 118 -5.56 23.24 6.03
C ALA A 118 -6.18 24.56 5.52
N ALA A 119 -7.25 24.46 4.75
CA ALA A 119 -8.02 25.62 4.24
C ALA A 119 -9.10 26.13 5.22
N ASP A 120 -9.23 25.55 6.42
CA ASP A 120 -10.35 25.75 7.38
C ASP A 120 -11.76 25.53 6.76
N ASP A 121 -11.86 24.71 5.70
CA ASP A 121 -13.14 24.27 5.15
C ASP A 121 -13.66 23.06 5.92
N ARG A 122 -14.33 23.35 7.03
CA ARG A 122 -14.86 22.33 7.95
C ARG A 122 -15.95 21.47 7.31
N GLY A 123 -16.69 22.00 6.34
CA GLY A 123 -17.77 21.26 5.67
C GLY A 123 -17.22 20.09 4.87
N VAL A 124 -16.20 20.36 4.04
CA VAL A 124 -15.52 19.34 3.25
C VAL A 124 -14.74 18.37 4.14
N ALA A 125 -14.07 18.86 5.18
CA ALA A 125 -13.31 18.02 6.09
C ALA A 125 -14.21 17.00 6.83
N VAL A 126 -15.36 17.43 7.34
CA VAL A 126 -16.32 16.53 8.01
C VAL A 126 -16.92 15.52 7.04
N ARG A 127 -17.20 15.93 5.80
CA ARG A 127 -17.70 15.03 4.76
C ARG A 127 -16.66 13.95 4.44
N ALA A 128 -15.41 14.33 4.19
CA ALA A 128 -14.33 13.39 3.92
C ALA A 128 -14.13 12.39 5.07
N LEU A 129 -14.17 12.85 6.33
CA LEU A 129 -14.10 11.97 7.51
C LEU A 129 -15.27 10.99 7.59
N ARG A 130 -16.49 11.43 7.25
CA ARG A 130 -17.68 10.56 7.27
C ARG A 130 -17.57 9.45 6.23
N GLU A 131 -17.17 9.79 5.01
CA GLU A 131 -16.97 8.81 3.94
C GLU A 131 -15.84 7.83 4.29
N LEU A 132 -14.71 8.33 4.81
CA LEU A 132 -13.59 7.50 5.23
C LEU A 132 -14.02 6.50 6.32
N ARG A 133 -14.81 6.96 7.31
CA ARG A 133 -15.37 6.07 8.32
C ARG A 133 -16.28 5.01 7.71
N GLY A 134 -17.20 5.39 6.82
CA GLY A 134 -18.11 4.45 6.16
C GLY A 134 -17.34 3.38 5.39
N PHE A 135 -16.28 3.78 4.69
CA PHE A 135 -15.42 2.88 3.94
C PHE A 135 -14.65 1.90 4.84
N LEU A 136 -14.06 2.38 5.94
CA LEU A 136 -13.38 1.52 6.91
C LEU A 136 -14.36 0.55 7.59
N GLN A 137 -15.57 0.99 7.91
CA GLN A 137 -16.61 0.12 8.47
C GLN A 137 -17.04 -0.95 7.47
N PHE A 138 -17.18 -0.59 6.19
CA PHE A 138 -17.45 -1.53 5.12
C PHE A 138 -16.34 -2.60 5.02
N GLN A 139 -15.07 -2.21 5.02
CA GLN A 139 -13.94 -3.16 4.97
C GLN A 139 -13.93 -4.13 6.15
N VAL A 140 -14.29 -3.67 7.35
CA VAL A 140 -14.38 -4.53 8.54
C VAL A 140 -15.58 -5.47 8.46
N SER A 141 -16.71 -5.01 7.92
CA SER A 141 -17.98 -5.76 7.88
C SER A 141 -18.03 -6.76 6.73
N VAL A 142 -17.36 -6.46 5.62
CA VAL A 142 -17.34 -7.26 4.41
C VAL A 142 -16.03 -8.02 4.35
N GLN A 143 -16.05 -9.23 4.91
CA GLN A 143 -14.94 -10.16 4.74
C GLN A 143 -14.81 -10.54 3.26
N PRO A 144 -13.60 -10.50 2.68
CA PRO A 144 -13.39 -10.86 1.27
C PRO A 144 -13.96 -12.24 0.92
N ASP A 145 -13.87 -13.18 1.85
CA ASP A 145 -14.36 -14.54 1.66
C ASP A 145 -15.89 -14.61 1.55
N ARG A 146 -16.62 -13.68 2.18
CA ARG A 146 -18.08 -13.61 2.02
C ARG A 146 -18.49 -13.04 0.67
N LEU A 147 -17.69 -12.14 0.09
CA LEU A 147 -17.90 -11.68 -1.29
C LEU A 147 -17.70 -12.82 -2.28
N ARG A 148 -16.68 -13.66 -2.05
CA ARG A 148 -16.42 -14.87 -2.86
C ARG A 148 -17.54 -15.91 -2.77
N GLN A 149 -18.31 -15.91 -1.68
CA GLN A 149 -19.45 -16.82 -1.48
C GLN A 149 -20.77 -16.28 -2.03
N ALA A 150 -20.81 -15.06 -2.58
CA ALA A 150 -22.03 -14.50 -3.14
C ALA A 150 -22.46 -15.29 -4.39
N PRO A 151 -23.74 -15.70 -4.52
CA PRO A 151 -24.19 -16.44 -5.69
C PRO A 151 -24.03 -15.59 -6.96
N GLY A 152 -23.32 -16.14 -7.95
CA GLY A 152 -22.97 -15.44 -9.19
C GLY A 152 -21.61 -14.73 -9.16
N TRP A 153 -20.91 -14.70 -8.01
CA TRP A 153 -19.52 -14.28 -7.98
C TRP A 153 -18.64 -15.35 -8.63
N VAL A 154 -17.99 -14.99 -9.73
CA VAL A 154 -16.94 -15.78 -10.35
C VAL A 154 -15.66 -14.98 -10.15
N GLU A 155 -14.73 -15.52 -9.35
CA GLU A 155 -13.41 -14.90 -9.24
C GLU A 155 -12.77 -15.00 -10.64
N PRO A 156 -12.45 -13.87 -11.28
CA PRO A 156 -11.83 -13.92 -12.59
C PRO A 156 -10.54 -14.72 -12.45
N GLU A 157 -10.33 -15.66 -13.36
CA GLU A 157 -9.10 -16.46 -13.37
C GLU A 157 -7.93 -15.51 -13.61
N GLN A 158 -7.27 -15.13 -12.53
CA GLN A 158 -6.16 -14.21 -12.59
C GLN A 158 -4.97 -15.00 -13.10
N GLU A 159 -4.44 -14.60 -14.26
CA GLU A 159 -3.24 -15.20 -14.83
C GLU A 159 -2.13 -15.11 -13.76
N ARG A 160 -1.70 -16.27 -13.23
CA ARG A 160 -0.71 -16.30 -12.14
C ARG A 160 0.59 -15.66 -12.62
N ASP A 161 1.25 -14.87 -11.77
CA ASP A 161 2.54 -14.30 -12.17
C ASP A 161 3.55 -15.44 -12.42
N PRO A 162 4.17 -15.52 -13.61
CA PRO A 162 5.10 -16.60 -13.94
C PRO A 162 6.30 -16.66 -12.98
N ILE A 163 6.59 -15.59 -12.25
CA ILE A 163 7.58 -15.58 -11.18
C ILE A 163 7.30 -16.67 -10.13
N PHE A 164 6.04 -16.96 -9.80
CA PHE A 164 5.70 -18.03 -8.85
C PHE A 164 6.00 -19.43 -9.39
N ALA A 165 5.78 -19.66 -10.69
CA ALA A 165 6.16 -20.93 -11.31
C ALA A 165 7.69 -21.08 -11.35
N LEU A 166 8.42 -20.00 -11.66
CA LEU A 166 9.88 -19.99 -11.63
C LEU A 166 10.44 -20.23 -10.22
N GLU A 167 9.87 -19.59 -9.20
CA GLU A 167 10.26 -19.78 -7.79
C GLU A 167 10.09 -21.23 -7.35
N ARG A 168 8.98 -21.90 -7.74
CA ARG A 168 8.78 -23.33 -7.48
C ARG A 168 9.87 -24.20 -8.09
N LEU A 169 10.31 -23.90 -9.31
CA LEU A 169 11.38 -24.65 -9.97
C LEU A 169 12.73 -24.46 -9.29
N LEU A 170 13.06 -23.23 -8.90
CA LEU A 170 14.29 -22.92 -8.18
C LEU A 170 14.33 -23.62 -6.82
N LEU A 171 13.22 -23.58 -6.08
CA LEU A 171 13.10 -24.27 -4.79
C LEU A 171 13.24 -25.79 -4.95
N ALA A 172 12.63 -26.39 -5.98
CA ALA A 172 12.77 -27.82 -6.25
C ALA A 172 14.21 -28.22 -6.59
N GLY A 173 14.98 -27.36 -7.28
CA GLY A 173 16.41 -27.61 -7.53
C GLY A 173 17.25 -27.67 -6.24
N THR A 174 16.85 -26.92 -5.20
CA THR A 174 17.60 -26.86 -3.93
C THR A 174 17.22 -27.93 -2.93
N VAL A 175 15.95 -28.32 -2.86
CA VAL A 175 15.41 -29.28 -1.87
C VAL A 175 15.24 -30.69 -2.46
N GLY A 176 15.47 -30.85 -3.77
CA GLY A 176 15.12 -32.04 -4.53
C GLY A 176 13.70 -31.93 -5.09
N ALA A 177 13.37 -32.78 -6.06
CA ALA A 177 12.11 -32.72 -6.81
C ALA A 177 10.89 -32.78 -5.88
N GLY A 178 10.32 -31.61 -5.59
CA GLY A 178 9.09 -31.46 -4.84
C GLY A 178 7.85 -31.64 -5.72
N PRO A 179 6.67 -31.85 -5.12
CA PRO A 179 5.42 -31.85 -5.87
C PRO A 179 5.21 -30.48 -6.55
N GLY A 180 4.82 -30.49 -7.83
CA GLY A 180 4.48 -29.29 -8.60
C GLY A 180 5.53 -28.80 -9.61
N VAL A 181 6.65 -29.50 -9.77
CA VAL A 181 7.68 -29.16 -10.79
C VAL A 181 7.14 -29.29 -12.20
N GLU A 182 6.47 -30.39 -12.53
CA GLU A 182 5.90 -30.61 -13.87
C GLU A 182 4.82 -29.57 -14.21
N GLU A 183 3.98 -29.20 -13.23
CA GLU A 183 2.96 -28.16 -13.38
C GLU A 183 3.59 -26.78 -13.61
N ALA A 184 4.66 -26.45 -12.87
CA ALA A 184 5.40 -25.21 -13.06
C ALA A 184 6.10 -25.16 -14.42
N LEU A 185 6.70 -26.26 -14.88
CA LEU A 185 7.31 -26.35 -16.21
C LEU A 185 6.25 -26.20 -17.31
N ALA A 186 5.10 -26.86 -17.18
CA ALA A 186 4.01 -26.74 -18.15
C ALA A 186 3.43 -25.31 -18.19
N GLU A 187 3.28 -24.66 -17.03
CA GLU A 187 2.82 -23.28 -16.92
C GLU A 187 3.79 -22.31 -17.61
N LEU A 188 5.10 -22.47 -17.37
CA LEU A 188 6.14 -21.65 -18.00
C LEU A 188 6.28 -21.94 -19.49
N ASP A 189 6.19 -23.20 -19.93
CA ASP A 189 6.27 -23.59 -21.34
C ASP A 189 5.06 -23.08 -22.13
N GLY A 190 3.87 -23.03 -21.51
CA GLY A 190 2.69 -22.40 -22.09
C GLY A 190 2.87 -20.91 -22.39
N ARG A 191 3.69 -20.20 -21.59
CA ARG A 191 4.03 -18.78 -21.81
C ARG A 191 5.26 -18.57 -22.69
N TRP A 192 6.24 -19.45 -22.56
CA TRP A 192 7.51 -19.43 -23.29
C TRP A 192 7.79 -20.82 -23.87
N PRO A 193 7.24 -21.14 -25.06
CA PRO A 193 7.40 -22.45 -25.65
C PRO A 193 8.87 -22.86 -25.79
N GLY A 194 9.21 -24.04 -25.26
CA GLY A 194 10.58 -24.57 -25.24
C GLY A 194 11.32 -24.33 -23.91
N PHE A 195 10.75 -23.56 -22.98
CA PHE A 195 11.35 -23.32 -21.66
C PHE A 195 11.64 -24.63 -20.91
N ALA A 196 10.70 -25.58 -20.95
CA ALA A 196 10.89 -26.84 -20.23
C ALA A 196 12.05 -27.68 -20.79
N GLN A 197 12.31 -27.58 -22.11
CA GLN A 197 13.41 -28.29 -22.76
C GLN A 197 14.75 -27.66 -22.40
N SER A 198 14.88 -26.32 -22.44
CA SER A 198 16.12 -25.63 -22.06
C SER A 198 16.45 -25.86 -20.59
N TRP A 199 15.45 -25.84 -19.71
CA TRP A 199 15.64 -26.06 -18.28
C TRP A 199 16.23 -27.43 -17.95
N ASN A 200 15.74 -28.49 -18.61
CA ASN A 200 16.22 -29.86 -18.37
C ASN A 200 17.65 -30.10 -18.88
N VAL A 201 18.06 -29.42 -19.96
CA VAL A 201 19.43 -29.51 -20.51
C VAL A 201 20.43 -28.89 -19.53
N GLU A 202 20.12 -27.72 -18.97
CA GLU A 202 20.99 -27.06 -17.98
C GLU A 202 21.06 -27.85 -16.67
N SER A 203 19.93 -28.43 -16.23
CA SER A 203 19.87 -29.21 -14.98
C SER A 203 20.62 -30.54 -15.05
N SER A 204 20.92 -31.04 -16.25
CA SER A 204 21.61 -32.33 -16.47
C SER A 204 23.12 -32.17 -16.70
N ALA A 205 23.64 -30.94 -16.76
CA ALA A 205 25.06 -30.69 -16.89
C ALA A 205 25.76 -30.94 -15.52
N PRO A 206 26.74 -31.87 -15.44
CA PRO A 206 27.41 -32.25 -14.20
C PRO A 206 28.37 -31.17 -13.65
#